data_AF-A0A8C7SIR6-F1
#
_entry.id   AF-A0A8C7SIR6-F1
#
_cell.length_a   1.000
_cell.length_b   1.000
_cell.length_c   1.000
_cell.angle_alpha   90.00
_cell.angle_beta   90.00
_cell.angle_gamma   90.00
#
_symmetry.space_group_name_H-M   'P 1'
#
loop_
_entity.id
_entity.type
_entity.pdbx_description
1 polymer ?
#
loop_
_entity_poly.entity_id
_entity_poly.type
_entity_poly.pdbx_seq_one_letter_code
_entity_poly.pdbx_strand_id
1 'polypeptide(L)'
;MGKTCVVVIIIFLGAVAMALTLGLYFGRMFTMNPDPQMNPFPLDMAPTSIDDQYVGCRANMRIQVNTDYLPREKKTSTNFNNAWKEAEEKAKPSIHGLQDEHSKAIYVYTNEEPKIYPDFNREVRDGRSNYGTTFQYHSLHFYLTEAIQIIKQRQTTCMTTYRRTNVYFHDVK
;
A
#
# COMPACT_ATOMS: atom_id res chain seq x y z
N MET A 1 48.34 28.28 35.22
CA MET A 1 46.95 28.70 35.53
C MET A 1 46.07 28.99 34.29
N GLY A 2 46.47 28.65 33.05
CA GLY A 2 45.75 29.09 31.84
C GLY A 2 45.12 28.02 30.94
N LYS A 3 45.43 26.72 31.11
CA LYS A 3 44.95 25.66 30.19
C LYS A 3 43.59 25.07 30.62
N THR A 4 43.35 24.92 31.92
CA THR A 4 42.11 24.33 32.46
C THR A 4 40.90 25.24 32.25
N CYS A 5 41.07 26.56 32.35
CA CYS A 5 39.97 27.53 32.19
C CYS A 5 39.46 27.58 30.73
N VAL A 6 40.37 27.53 29.76
CA VAL A 6 40.03 27.53 28.33
C VAL A 6 39.28 26.25 27.92
N VAL A 7 39.70 25.10 28.44
CA VAL A 7 39.02 23.81 28.15
C VAL A 7 37.60 23.78 28.72
N VAL A 8 37.38 24.30 29.93
CA VAL A 8 36.04 24.36 30.55
C VAL A 8 35.11 25.30 29.76
N ILE A 9 35.62 26.43 29.27
CA ILE A 9 34.85 27.37 28.43
C ILE A 9 34.44 26.71 27.11
N ILE A 10 35.34 25.98 26.44
CA ILE A 10 35.03 25.30 25.17
C ILE A 10 33.97 24.20 25.37
N ILE A 11 34.05 23.42 26.45
CA ILE A 11 33.06 22.39 26.78
C ILE A 11 31.69 23.02 27.05
N PHE A 12 31.64 24.10 27.83
CA PHE A 12 30.39 24.82 28.10
C PHE A 12 29.79 25.40 26.83
N LEU A 13 30.59 26.06 25.98
CA LEU A 13 30.12 26.62 24.71
C LEU A 13 29.61 25.52 23.75
N GLY A 14 30.27 24.37 23.71
CA GLY A 14 29.83 23.21 22.94
C GLY A 14 28.51 22.62 23.43
N ALA A 15 28.34 22.48 24.75
CA ALA A 15 27.09 21.99 25.35
C ALA A 15 25.91 22.95 25.11
N VAL A 16 26.15 24.27 25.21
CA VAL A 16 25.13 25.29 24.91
C VAL A 16 24.75 25.27 23.43
N ALA A 17 25.73 25.14 22.52
CA ALA A 17 25.46 25.03 21.09
C ALA A 17 24.63 23.78 20.74
N MET A 18 24.94 22.62 21.35
CA MET A 18 24.15 21.39 21.16
C MET A 18 22.73 21.50 21.74
N ALA A 19 22.57 22.11 22.91
CA ALA A 19 21.25 22.32 23.50
C ALA A 19 20.39 23.27 22.66
N LEU A 20 20.99 24.31 22.07
CA LEU A 20 20.30 25.22 21.16
C LEU A 20 19.91 24.55 19.85
N THR A 21 20.79 23.74 19.24
CA THR A 21 20.46 23.04 17.99
C THR A 21 19.41 21.96 18.20
N LEU A 22 19.50 21.17 19.28
CA LEU A 22 18.46 20.22 19.67
C LEU A 22 17.14 20.93 20.00
N GLY A 23 17.18 22.04 20.76
CA GLY A 23 15.99 22.84 21.08
C GLY A 23 15.30 23.42 19.84
N LEU A 24 16.06 23.88 18.84
CA LEU A 24 15.53 24.30 17.54
C LEU A 24 14.99 23.12 16.72
N TYR A 25 15.63 21.96 16.78
CA TYR A 25 15.20 20.73 16.10
C TYR A 25 13.90 20.19 16.68
N PHE A 26 13.80 20.11 18.01
CA PHE A 26 12.58 19.74 18.72
C PHE A 26 11.49 20.81 18.57
N GLY A 27 11.85 22.09 18.63
CA GLY A 27 10.92 23.20 18.36
C GLY A 27 10.27 23.11 16.98
N ARG A 28 11.04 22.78 15.93
CA ARG A 28 10.51 22.52 14.59
C ARG A 28 9.61 21.28 14.52
N MET A 29 9.85 20.26 15.35
CA MET A 29 9.01 19.05 15.42
C MET A 29 7.61 19.34 15.98
N PHE A 30 7.48 20.35 16.86
CA PHE A 30 6.20 20.78 17.44
C PHE A 30 5.51 21.92 16.68
N THR A 31 6.16 22.55 15.69
CA THR A 31 5.57 23.58 14.82
C THR A 31 5.26 23.09 13.40
N MET A 32 5.04 21.78 13.22
CA MET A 32 4.29 21.33 12.05
C MET A 32 2.83 21.72 12.26
N ASN A 33 2.49 22.96 11.91
CA ASN A 33 1.10 23.34 11.72
C ASN A 33 0.50 22.37 10.69
N PRO A 34 -0.65 21.74 10.97
CA PRO A 34 -1.35 20.97 9.96
C PRO A 34 -1.61 21.86 8.75
N ASP A 35 -1.35 21.32 7.55
CA ASP A 35 -1.52 22.02 6.29
C ASP A 35 -2.92 22.68 6.22
N PRO A 36 -3.02 24.02 6.10
CA PRO A 36 -4.30 24.75 6.15
C PRO A 36 -5.25 24.47 4.99
N GLN A 37 -4.88 23.61 4.02
CA GLN A 37 -5.70 23.26 2.86
C GLN A 37 -5.80 21.75 2.63
N MET A 38 -6.28 20.99 3.61
CA MET A 38 -6.82 19.67 3.30
C MET A 38 -8.31 19.80 2.93
N ASN A 39 -8.59 20.07 1.65
CA ASN A 39 -9.95 19.91 1.13
C ASN A 39 -10.39 18.46 1.36
N PRO A 40 -11.46 18.21 2.14
CA PRO A 40 -11.88 16.84 2.44
C PRO A 40 -12.33 16.15 1.16
N PHE A 41 -11.99 14.86 1.01
CA PHE A 41 -12.44 14.05 -0.12
C PHE A 41 -13.90 13.63 0.08
N PRO A 42 -14.78 13.75 -0.94
CA PRO A 42 -16.14 13.23 -0.84
C PRO A 42 -16.13 11.69 -0.80
N LEU A 43 -16.96 11.09 0.07
CA LEU A 43 -17.28 9.67 0.01
C LEU A 43 -18.39 9.46 -1.03
N ASP A 44 -18.03 8.91 -2.18
CA ASP A 44 -18.94 8.59 -3.26
C ASP A 44 -19.01 7.07 -3.53
N MET A 45 -19.66 6.69 -4.63
CA MET A 45 -19.78 5.30 -5.07
C MET A 45 -18.58 4.84 -5.92
N ALA A 46 -17.47 5.59 -5.95
CA ALA A 46 -16.25 5.33 -6.69
C ALA A 46 -16.48 4.99 -8.19
N PRO A 47 -17.17 5.85 -8.97
CA PRO A 47 -17.61 5.53 -10.34
C PRO A 47 -16.47 5.34 -11.35
N THR A 48 -15.25 5.80 -11.02
CA THR A 48 -14.03 5.70 -11.81
C THR A 48 -13.16 4.51 -11.43
N SER A 49 -13.57 3.72 -10.44
CA SER A 49 -12.80 2.57 -9.97
C SER A 49 -12.94 1.35 -10.88
N ILE A 50 -11.96 0.47 -10.80
CA ILE A 50 -12.01 -0.89 -11.32
C ILE A 50 -12.60 -1.77 -10.21
N ASP A 51 -13.82 -2.26 -10.41
CA ASP A 51 -14.61 -2.98 -9.40
C ASP A 51 -15.14 -4.35 -9.91
N ASP A 52 -14.44 -4.93 -10.89
CA ASP A 52 -14.84 -6.17 -11.56
C ASP A 52 -14.92 -7.35 -10.57
N GLN A 53 -16.12 -7.94 -10.48
CA GLN A 53 -16.37 -9.12 -9.64
C GLN A 53 -16.13 -10.45 -10.38
N TYR A 54 -15.86 -10.40 -11.68
CA TYR A 54 -15.65 -11.56 -12.55
C TYR A 54 -16.83 -12.54 -12.63
N VAL A 55 -18.05 -12.06 -12.37
CA VAL A 55 -19.28 -12.87 -12.46
C VAL A 55 -19.52 -13.27 -13.91
N GLY A 56 -19.63 -14.58 -14.16
CA GLY A 56 -19.85 -15.13 -15.50
C GLY A 56 -18.59 -15.25 -16.37
N CYS A 57 -17.46 -14.64 -16.00
CA CYS A 57 -16.22 -14.71 -16.78
C CYS A 57 -15.00 -15.24 -16.00
N ARG A 58 -15.16 -15.57 -14.72
CA ARG A 58 -14.10 -16.06 -13.81
C ARG A 58 -13.16 -17.11 -14.42
N ALA A 59 -13.70 -18.14 -15.07
CA ALA A 59 -12.88 -19.21 -15.67
C ALA A 59 -12.01 -18.68 -16.83
N ASN A 60 -12.58 -17.87 -17.71
CA ASN A 60 -11.87 -17.26 -18.83
C ASN A 60 -10.81 -16.27 -18.33
N MET A 61 -11.14 -15.45 -17.34
CA MET A 61 -10.20 -14.50 -16.75
C MET A 61 -9.03 -15.21 -16.10
N ARG A 62 -9.26 -16.33 -15.39
CA ARG A 62 -8.17 -17.15 -14.84
C ARG A 62 -7.22 -17.65 -15.93
N ILE A 63 -7.76 -18.12 -17.05
CA ILE A 63 -6.95 -18.57 -18.19
C ILE A 63 -6.09 -17.39 -18.68
N GLN A 64 -6.70 -16.23 -18.98
CA GLN A 64 -5.96 -15.06 -19.47
C GLN A 64 -4.93 -14.55 -18.47
N VAL A 65 -5.25 -14.56 -17.18
CA VAL A 65 -4.32 -14.16 -16.13
C VAL A 65 -3.10 -15.07 -16.10
N ASN A 66 -3.30 -16.39 -16.16
CA ASN A 66 -2.21 -17.36 -16.15
C ASN A 66 -1.36 -17.31 -17.42
N THR A 67 -1.98 -17.16 -18.59
CA THR A 67 -1.29 -17.33 -19.87
C THR A 67 -0.70 -16.04 -20.42
N ASP A 68 -1.24 -14.88 -20.05
CA ASP A 68 -0.92 -13.61 -20.69
C ASP A 68 -0.66 -12.48 -19.68
N TYR A 69 -1.63 -12.12 -18.83
CA TYR A 69 -1.46 -10.97 -17.94
C TYR A 69 -0.29 -11.15 -16.97
N LEU A 70 -0.24 -12.22 -16.19
CA LEU A 70 0.79 -12.37 -15.16
C LEU A 70 2.21 -12.45 -15.76
N PRO A 71 2.47 -13.28 -16.80
CA PRO A 71 3.77 -13.28 -17.46
C PRO A 71 4.17 -11.90 -18.02
N ARG A 72 3.21 -11.18 -18.64
CA ARG A 72 3.45 -9.86 -19.23
C ARG A 72 3.72 -8.80 -18.16
N GLU A 73 2.92 -8.75 -17.10
CA GLU A 73 3.07 -7.81 -15.99
C GLU A 73 4.40 -8.02 -15.25
N LYS A 74 4.79 -9.28 -14.99
CA LYS A 74 6.12 -9.64 -14.46
C LYS A 74 7.27 -9.23 -15.40
N LYS A 75 7.04 -9.20 -16.71
CA LYS A 75 8.06 -8.75 -17.67
C LYS A 75 8.17 -7.23 -17.74
N THR A 76 7.04 -6.52 -17.67
CA THR A 76 6.96 -5.07 -17.85
C THR A 76 7.38 -4.29 -16.62
N SER A 77 7.11 -4.81 -15.41
CA SER A 77 7.43 -4.12 -14.15
C SER A 77 8.41 -4.91 -13.31
N THR A 78 9.64 -4.40 -13.18
CA THR A 78 10.68 -4.98 -12.32
C THR A 78 10.22 -5.09 -10.86
N ASN A 79 9.54 -4.05 -10.34
CA ASN A 79 9.04 -4.04 -8.97
C ASN A 79 7.98 -5.12 -8.75
N PHE A 80 7.01 -5.23 -9.68
CA PHE A 80 5.97 -6.25 -9.58
C PHE A 80 6.56 -7.66 -9.72
N ASN A 81 7.52 -7.86 -10.62
CA ASN A 81 8.22 -9.13 -10.77
C ASN A 81 8.94 -9.55 -9.48
N ASN A 82 9.68 -8.63 -8.87
CA ASN A 82 10.41 -8.88 -7.64
C ASN A 82 9.44 -9.21 -6.49
N ALA A 83 8.36 -8.45 -6.36
CA ALA A 83 7.33 -8.72 -5.35
C ALA A 83 6.69 -10.09 -5.56
N TRP A 84 6.40 -10.46 -6.80
CA TRP A 84 5.79 -11.76 -7.11
C TRP A 84 6.75 -12.92 -6.89
N LYS A 85 8.04 -12.79 -7.24
CA LYS A 85 9.07 -13.79 -6.93
C LYS A 85 9.26 -13.97 -5.43
N GLU A 86 9.29 -12.87 -4.68
CA GLU A 86 9.35 -12.95 -3.22
C GLU A 86 8.12 -13.67 -2.65
N ALA A 87 6.94 -13.41 -3.21
CA ALA A 87 5.73 -14.12 -2.83
C ALA A 87 5.79 -15.63 -3.17
N GLU A 88 6.41 -16.02 -4.29
CA GLU A 88 6.65 -17.43 -4.64
C GLU A 88 7.48 -18.16 -3.56
N GLU A 89 8.38 -17.46 -2.88
CA GLU A 89 9.24 -18.03 -1.82
C GLU A 89 8.64 -17.92 -0.42
N LYS A 90 7.94 -16.82 -0.12
CA LYS A 90 7.58 -16.42 1.26
C LYS A 90 6.08 -16.43 1.54
N ALA A 91 5.23 -16.56 0.53
CA ALA A 91 3.79 -16.64 0.77
C ALA A 91 3.47 -17.84 1.67
N LYS A 92 2.58 -17.61 2.63
CA LYS A 92 2.12 -18.69 3.52
C LYS A 92 1.40 -19.76 2.69
N PRO A 93 1.49 -21.04 3.10
CA PRO A 93 0.75 -22.11 2.46
C PRO A 93 -0.73 -21.76 2.32
N SER A 94 -1.32 -22.17 1.20
CA SER A 94 -2.73 -21.95 0.93
C SER A 94 -3.59 -22.67 1.98
N ILE A 95 -4.53 -21.93 2.58
CA ILE A 95 -5.49 -22.44 3.54
C ILE A 95 -6.91 -22.16 3.04
N HIS A 96 -7.88 -22.86 3.61
CA HIS A 96 -9.30 -22.55 3.38
C HIS A 96 -9.76 -22.62 1.91
N GLY A 97 -9.17 -23.50 1.10
CA GLY A 97 -9.57 -23.70 -0.30
C GLY A 97 -9.03 -22.63 -1.26
N LEU A 98 -8.13 -21.76 -0.79
CA LEU A 98 -7.30 -20.95 -1.65
C LEU A 98 -6.35 -21.84 -2.46
N GLN A 99 -6.03 -21.41 -3.67
CA GLN A 99 -4.88 -21.88 -4.45
C GLN A 99 -3.65 -21.02 -4.12
N ASP A 100 -2.45 -21.51 -4.44
CA ASP A 100 -1.20 -20.84 -4.09
C ASP A 100 -1.09 -19.43 -4.69
N GLU A 101 -1.65 -19.19 -5.87
CA GLU A 101 -1.70 -17.88 -6.52
C GLU A 101 -2.44 -16.84 -5.68
N HIS A 102 -3.47 -17.24 -4.93
CA HIS A 102 -4.19 -16.35 -4.03
C HIS A 102 -3.31 -15.96 -2.84
N SER A 103 -2.60 -16.92 -2.24
CA SER A 103 -1.66 -16.64 -1.15
C SER A 103 -0.55 -15.71 -1.61
N LYS A 104 -0.03 -15.91 -2.84
CA LYS A 104 0.98 -15.03 -3.44
C LYS A 104 0.42 -13.62 -3.66
N ALA A 105 -0.78 -13.49 -4.21
CA ALA A 105 -1.43 -12.19 -4.41
C ALA A 105 -1.65 -11.44 -3.08
N ILE A 106 -2.11 -12.14 -2.04
CA ILE A 106 -2.25 -11.58 -0.68
C ILE A 106 -0.89 -11.13 -0.13
N TYR A 107 0.15 -11.96 -0.30
CA TYR A 107 1.51 -11.59 0.11
C TYR A 107 1.94 -10.31 -0.62
N VAL A 108 1.86 -10.26 -1.95
CA VAL A 108 2.22 -9.08 -2.76
C VAL A 108 1.48 -7.82 -2.31
N TYR A 109 0.18 -7.92 -2.00
CA TYR A 109 -0.62 -6.77 -1.54
C TYR A 109 -0.24 -6.29 -0.12
N THR A 110 0.18 -7.19 0.75
CA THR A 110 0.46 -6.87 2.17
C THR A 110 1.93 -6.64 2.46
N ASN A 111 2.82 -6.98 1.53
CA ASN A 111 4.27 -6.88 1.72
C ASN A 111 4.72 -5.42 1.85
N GLU A 112 5.72 -5.20 2.70
CA GLU A 112 6.30 -3.88 2.91
C GLU A 112 7.28 -3.50 1.80
N GLU A 113 8.09 -4.45 1.32
CA GLU A 113 9.08 -4.22 0.26
C GLU A 113 9.26 -5.46 -0.63
N PRO A 114 9.06 -5.37 -1.97
CA PRO A 114 8.65 -4.18 -2.70
C PRO A 114 7.19 -3.80 -2.40
N LYS A 115 6.97 -2.51 -2.15
CA LYS A 115 5.66 -1.97 -1.77
C LYS A 115 4.72 -1.78 -2.98
N ILE A 116 3.90 -2.80 -3.30
CA ILE A 116 3.01 -2.76 -4.48
C ILE A 116 1.67 -2.07 -4.21
N TYR A 117 1.09 -2.23 -3.02
CA TYR A 117 -0.28 -1.77 -2.74
C TYR A 117 -0.54 -0.27 -2.98
N PRO A 118 0.40 0.69 -2.78
CA PRO A 118 0.10 2.10 -3.00
C PRO A 118 -0.17 2.41 -4.48
N ASP A 119 0.64 1.86 -5.38
CA ASP A 119 0.46 2.01 -6.82
C ASP A 119 -0.76 1.24 -7.29
N PHE A 120 -0.92 -0.02 -6.87
CA PHE A 120 -2.09 -0.82 -7.18
C PHE A 120 -3.40 -0.12 -6.77
N ASN A 121 -3.49 0.38 -5.54
CA ASN A 121 -4.69 1.06 -5.04
C ASN A 121 -4.99 2.36 -5.81
N ARG A 122 -3.95 3.09 -6.26
CA ARG A 122 -4.13 4.28 -7.10
C ARG A 122 -4.69 3.89 -8.47
N GLU A 123 -4.10 2.90 -9.13
CA GLU A 123 -4.56 2.44 -10.45
C GLU A 123 -5.98 1.88 -10.38
N VAL A 124 -6.34 1.14 -9.32
CA VAL A 124 -7.70 0.61 -9.15
C VAL A 124 -8.72 1.71 -8.85
N ARG A 125 -8.34 2.75 -8.09
CA ARG A 125 -9.27 3.83 -7.71
C ARG A 125 -9.77 4.65 -8.91
N ASP A 126 -8.89 4.91 -9.87
CA ASP A 126 -9.14 5.87 -10.96
C ASP A 126 -9.01 5.23 -12.36
N GLY A 127 -8.84 3.90 -12.43
CA GLY A 127 -8.42 3.20 -13.64
C GLY A 127 -9.53 2.66 -14.54
N ARG A 128 -10.81 2.97 -14.30
CA ARG A 128 -11.92 2.42 -15.11
C ARG A 128 -11.72 2.61 -16.61
N SER A 129 -11.29 3.79 -17.05
CA SER A 129 -11.02 4.09 -18.47
C SER A 129 -9.81 3.33 -19.03
N ASN A 130 -8.91 2.88 -18.14
CA ASN A 130 -7.63 2.28 -18.49
C ASN A 130 -7.62 0.75 -18.33
N TYR A 131 -8.71 0.16 -17.82
CA TYR A 131 -8.80 -1.28 -17.52
C TYR A 131 -8.48 -2.16 -18.73
N GLY A 132 -8.94 -1.79 -19.93
CA GLY A 132 -8.69 -2.53 -21.17
C GLY A 132 -7.37 -2.18 -21.86
N THR A 133 -6.59 -1.23 -21.36
CA THR A 133 -5.43 -0.66 -22.06
C THR A 133 -4.17 -0.68 -21.22
N THR A 134 -3.97 0.33 -20.38
CA THR A 134 -2.71 0.58 -19.67
C THR A 134 -2.69 0.01 -18.25
N PHE A 135 -3.80 -0.53 -17.74
CA PHE A 135 -3.83 -1.19 -16.44
C PHE A 135 -2.88 -2.40 -16.44
N GLN A 136 -2.00 -2.50 -15.44
CA GLN A 136 -0.93 -3.51 -15.36
C GLN A 136 -1.04 -4.41 -14.14
N TYR A 137 -2.22 -4.47 -13.53
CA TYR A 137 -2.48 -5.27 -12.33
C TYR A 137 -3.72 -6.15 -12.49
N HIS A 138 -4.01 -6.63 -13.70
CA HIS A 138 -5.10 -7.57 -13.97
C HIS A 138 -4.94 -8.83 -13.14
N SER A 139 -3.71 -9.36 -13.04
CA SER A 139 -3.44 -10.58 -12.29
C SER A 139 -3.66 -10.39 -10.80
N LEU A 140 -3.08 -9.32 -10.23
CA LEU A 140 -3.21 -9.02 -8.81
C LEU A 140 -4.68 -8.73 -8.44
N HIS A 141 -5.38 -7.93 -9.25
CA HIS A 141 -6.80 -7.63 -9.04
C HIS A 141 -7.66 -8.91 -9.08
N PHE A 142 -7.45 -9.77 -10.08
CA PHE A 142 -8.20 -11.02 -10.23
C PHE A 142 -8.00 -11.96 -9.04
N TYR A 143 -6.75 -12.30 -8.69
CA TYR A 143 -6.50 -13.25 -7.61
C TYR A 143 -6.91 -12.70 -6.24
N LEU A 144 -6.74 -11.41 -5.96
CA LEU A 144 -7.23 -10.82 -4.70
C LEU A 144 -8.77 -10.90 -4.61
N THR A 145 -9.46 -10.54 -5.69
CA THR A 145 -10.92 -10.61 -5.76
C THR A 145 -11.41 -12.03 -5.56
N GLU A 146 -10.81 -12.97 -6.27
CA GLU A 146 -11.13 -14.39 -6.18
C GLU A 146 -10.85 -14.97 -4.79
N ALA A 147 -9.74 -14.57 -4.16
CA ALA A 147 -9.38 -14.99 -2.80
C ALA A 147 -10.45 -14.55 -1.79
N ILE A 148 -10.87 -13.28 -1.86
CA ILE A 148 -11.92 -12.74 -0.99
C ILE A 148 -13.24 -13.49 -1.18
N GLN A 149 -13.61 -13.78 -2.44
CA GLN A 149 -14.83 -14.56 -2.73
C GLN A 149 -14.77 -15.97 -2.12
N ILE A 150 -13.63 -16.66 -2.20
CA ILE A 150 -13.44 -17.98 -1.59
C ILE A 150 -13.50 -17.91 -0.05
N ILE A 151 -12.81 -16.94 0.55
CA ILE A 151 -12.80 -16.76 2.01
C ILE A 151 -14.22 -16.44 2.51
N LYS A 152 -14.95 -15.58 1.79
CA LYS A 152 -16.31 -15.18 2.14
C LYS A 152 -17.29 -16.36 2.20
N GLN A 153 -17.10 -17.40 1.39
CA GLN A 153 -17.94 -18.60 1.45
C GLN A 153 -17.88 -19.32 2.82
N ARG A 154 -16.79 -19.12 3.57
CA ARG A 154 -16.58 -19.71 4.89
C ARG A 154 -16.84 -18.74 6.04
N GLN A 155 -16.85 -17.44 5.75
CA GLN A 155 -17.11 -16.42 6.76
C GLN A 155 -18.63 -16.31 7.00
N THR A 156 -19.09 -16.82 8.14
CA THR A 156 -20.51 -16.83 8.50
C THR A 156 -20.98 -15.58 9.25
N THR A 157 -20.05 -14.73 9.70
CA THR A 157 -20.34 -13.53 10.49
C THR A 157 -19.67 -12.29 9.93
N CYS A 158 -20.26 -11.12 10.16
CA CYS A 158 -19.61 -9.84 9.90
C CYS A 158 -18.50 -9.60 10.93
N MET A 159 -17.44 -8.92 10.51
CA MET A 159 -16.32 -8.52 11.37
C MET A 159 -16.29 -7.00 11.50
N THR A 160 -16.08 -6.49 12.72
CA THR A 160 -15.82 -5.06 12.94
C THR A 160 -14.34 -4.79 12.72
N THR A 161 -14.01 -3.84 11.86
CA THR A 161 -12.63 -3.45 11.53
C THR A 161 -12.48 -1.93 11.55
N TYR A 162 -11.23 -1.46 11.58
CA TYR A 162 -10.90 -0.04 11.60
C TYR A 162 -9.86 0.25 10.52
N ARG A 163 -10.05 1.33 9.75
CA ARG A 163 -9.09 1.82 8.75
C ARG A 163 -8.82 3.29 9.00
N ARG A 164 -7.55 3.65 9.08
CA ARG A 164 -7.10 5.05 9.23
C ARG A 164 -6.52 5.57 7.92
N THR A 165 -6.74 6.84 7.66
CA THR A 165 -6.13 7.58 6.56
C THR A 165 -5.39 8.81 7.08
N ASN A 166 -4.45 9.32 6.30
CA ASN A 166 -3.82 10.62 6.52
C ASN A 166 -4.60 11.76 5.84
N VAL A 167 -5.75 11.45 5.21
CA VAL A 167 -6.65 12.42 4.58
C VAL A 167 -8.02 12.46 5.26
N TYR A 168 -8.71 13.59 5.19
CA TYR A 168 -10.08 13.75 5.68
C TYR A 168 -11.10 13.40 4.59
N PHE A 169 -12.20 12.80 5.01
CA PHE A 169 -13.36 12.47 4.17
C PHE A 169 -14.61 13.19 4.66
N HIS A 170 -15.55 13.46 3.77
CA HIS A 170 -16.88 13.99 4.09
C HIS A 170 -17.97 13.25 3.31
N ASP A 171 -19.18 13.18 3.86
CA ASP A 171 -20.32 12.58 3.17
C ASP A 171 -20.79 13.48 2.02
N VAL A 172 -21.09 12.88 0.87
CA VAL A 172 -21.80 13.56 -0.21
C VAL A 172 -23.27 13.68 0.19
N LYS A 173 -23.77 14.92 0.26
CA LYS A 173 -25.18 15.20 0.56
C LYS A 173 -26.10 14.87 -0.60
#